data_AF-A0A7Y3NVC0-F1
#
_entry.id   AF-A0A7Y3NVC0-F1
#
_cell.length_a   1.000
_cell.length_b   1.000
_cell.length_c   1.000
_cell.angle_alpha   90.00
_cell.angle_beta   90.00
_cell.angle_gamma   90.00
#
_symmetry.space_group_name_H-M   'P 1'
#
loop_
_entity.id
_entity.type
_entity.pdbx_description
1 polymer ?
#
loop_
_entity_poly.entity_id
_entity_poly.type
_entity_poly.pdbx_seq_one_letter_code
_entity_poly.pdbx_strand_id
1 'polypeptide(L)'
;MKDFIFGGILCLSAVPLMAATASGSTDTASAVLGYQFGTPYTSSSGYSYYNGYDNASAALGPIQSDTSGGYGPDPFLPAWDTSQLTIVAPGGSITLQMAQPVSGNGMLGVFTDVAINNVSTTVGSEPQASTPASTLSPFPEAIVSVGDGSKNAGGDYILVPLNGGNPITFENPTNYYTNSLVSVQSGPGYYYVQSSLGTQPADWTKPFLGNLASFNGETYSQMVATLDGSAGGTWLNLASAGLSQVDVVQFSVPTGATYHMTLDSVAAPEPNALELVGLGIVAMALMPRRARWRLL
;
A
#
# COMPACT_ATOMS: atom_id res chain seq x y z
N MET A 1 -27.20 -61.02 -41.83
CA MET A 1 -26.98 -59.56 -41.77
C MET A 1 -27.10 -59.15 -40.31
N LYS A 2 -25.97 -58.90 -39.66
CA LYS A 2 -25.89 -58.35 -38.29
C LYS A 2 -24.69 -57.41 -38.32
N ASP A 3 -24.98 -56.13 -38.43
CA ASP A 3 -23.97 -55.08 -38.52
C ASP A 3 -23.41 -54.82 -37.12
N PHE A 4 -22.09 -54.99 -36.98
CA PHE A 4 -21.34 -54.63 -35.77
C PHE A 4 -20.86 -53.19 -35.91
N ILE A 5 -21.52 -52.28 -35.19
CA ILE A 5 -21.11 -50.88 -35.05
C ILE A 5 -19.99 -50.82 -34.00
N PHE A 6 -18.75 -50.54 -34.44
CA PHE A 6 -17.65 -50.20 -33.54
C PHE A 6 -17.80 -48.74 -33.08
N GLY A 7 -18.33 -48.55 -31.88
CA GLY A 7 -18.32 -47.26 -31.17
C GLY A 7 -16.92 -46.96 -30.62
N GLY A 8 -16.18 -46.08 -31.30
CA GLY A 8 -14.90 -45.57 -30.83
C GLY A 8 -15.11 -44.61 -29.65
N ILE A 9 -14.73 -45.04 -28.45
CA ILE A 9 -14.70 -44.21 -27.24
C ILE A 9 -13.52 -43.25 -27.37
N LEU A 10 -13.82 -41.97 -27.59
CA LEU A 10 -12.85 -40.88 -27.51
C LEU A 10 -12.48 -40.65 -26.04
N CYS A 11 -11.32 -41.16 -25.64
CA CYS A 11 -10.75 -40.91 -24.32
C CYS A 11 -10.20 -39.48 -24.29
N LEU A 12 -10.99 -38.51 -23.81
CA LEU A 12 -10.49 -37.18 -23.45
C LEU A 12 -9.58 -37.32 -22.24
N SER A 13 -8.27 -37.30 -22.47
CA SER A 13 -7.28 -37.10 -21.42
C SER A 13 -7.42 -35.68 -20.88
N ALA A 14 -8.01 -35.55 -19.68
CA ALA A 14 -8.04 -34.30 -18.94
C ALA A 14 -6.60 -33.93 -18.56
N VAL A 15 -6.08 -32.87 -19.17
CA VAL A 15 -4.84 -32.24 -18.73
C VAL A 15 -5.15 -31.54 -17.40
N PRO A 16 -4.53 -31.93 -16.27
CA PRO A 16 -4.70 -31.17 -15.04
C PRO A 16 -4.16 -29.76 -15.29
N LEU A 17 -5.05 -28.78 -15.26
CA LEU A 17 -4.68 -27.38 -15.24
C LEU A 17 -3.99 -27.15 -13.89
N MET A 18 -2.67 -27.24 -13.87
CA MET A 18 -1.92 -26.80 -12.69
C MET A 18 -2.15 -25.29 -12.57
N ALA A 19 -2.91 -24.90 -11.54
CA ALA A 19 -3.00 -23.51 -11.14
C ALA A 19 -1.58 -23.09 -10.77
N ALA A 20 -0.93 -22.35 -11.66
CA ALA A 20 0.30 -21.66 -11.32
C ALA A 20 -0.05 -20.74 -10.16
N THR A 21 0.54 -21.00 -8.99
CA THR A 21 0.57 -20.02 -7.91
C THR A 21 1.29 -18.81 -8.49
N ALA A 22 0.56 -17.74 -8.74
CA ALA A 22 1.17 -16.47 -9.09
C ALA A 22 2.12 -16.13 -7.94
N SER A 23 3.42 -16.21 -8.21
CA SER A 23 4.42 -15.59 -7.36
C SER A 23 4.18 -14.10 -7.53
N GLY A 24 3.37 -13.51 -6.65
CA GLY A 24 2.98 -12.10 -6.68
C GLY A 24 4.21 -11.24 -6.88
N SER A 25 4.27 -10.58 -8.03
CA SER A 25 5.20 -9.47 -8.25
C SER A 25 4.88 -8.45 -7.16
N THR A 26 5.86 -8.07 -6.36
CA THR A 26 5.68 -7.01 -5.36
C THR A 26 5.46 -5.70 -6.10
N ASP A 27 4.20 -5.24 -6.20
CA ASP A 27 3.85 -3.96 -6.81
C ASP A 27 4.05 -2.79 -5.84
N THR A 28 5.26 -2.71 -5.30
CA THR A 28 5.70 -1.68 -4.35
C THR A 28 6.78 -0.78 -4.95
N ALA A 29 7.15 0.29 -4.27
CA ALA A 29 8.34 1.06 -4.63
C ALA A 29 9.61 0.19 -4.53
N SER A 30 10.45 0.22 -5.58
CA SER A 30 11.66 -0.62 -5.69
C SER A 30 12.97 0.18 -5.66
N ALA A 31 12.93 1.48 -5.93
CA ALA A 31 14.12 2.33 -5.90
C ALA A 31 13.81 3.77 -5.48
N VAL A 32 14.76 4.39 -4.77
CA VAL A 32 14.77 5.83 -4.53
C VAL A 32 15.54 6.50 -5.67
N LEU A 33 14.86 7.32 -6.44
CA LEU A 33 15.43 8.05 -7.58
C LEU A 33 16.01 9.41 -7.19
N GLY A 34 15.49 9.98 -6.10
CA GLY A 34 15.96 11.24 -5.54
C GLY A 34 15.37 11.44 -4.16
N TYR A 35 16.17 12.01 -3.26
CA TYR A 35 15.73 12.33 -1.91
C TYR A 35 16.40 13.60 -1.41
N GLN A 36 15.58 14.49 -0.86
CA GLN A 36 15.97 15.68 -0.16
C GLN A 36 15.17 15.71 1.14
N PHE A 37 15.83 15.54 2.28
CA PHE A 37 15.16 15.50 3.58
C PHE A 37 14.36 16.78 3.87
N GLY A 38 14.89 17.97 3.57
CA GLY A 38 14.25 19.26 3.86
C GLY A 38 14.80 19.94 5.12
N THR A 39 14.08 20.94 5.64
CA THR A 39 14.42 21.64 6.88
C THR A 39 13.48 21.16 7.99
N PRO A 40 13.98 20.45 9.02
CA PRO A 40 13.14 19.90 10.07
C PRO A 40 12.53 21.02 10.92
N TYR A 41 11.30 20.80 11.38
CA TYR A 41 10.74 21.61 12.45
C TYR A 41 11.50 21.32 13.76
N THR A 42 12.22 22.31 14.28
CA THR A 42 12.79 22.26 15.62
C THR A 42 11.77 22.81 16.61
N SER A 43 11.40 22.02 17.62
CA SER A 43 10.57 22.52 18.71
C SER A 43 11.25 23.67 19.45
N SER A 44 10.47 24.45 20.22
CA SER A 44 11.02 25.45 21.14
C SER A 44 11.97 24.87 22.20
N SER A 45 11.88 23.56 22.48
CA SER A 45 12.80 22.82 23.35
C SER A 45 14.08 22.33 22.66
N GLY A 46 14.27 22.65 21.37
CA GLY A 46 15.44 22.24 20.59
C GLY A 46 15.47 20.75 20.21
N TYR A 47 14.38 20.02 20.44
CA TYR A 47 14.27 18.62 20.07
C TYR A 47 13.92 18.52 18.58
N SER A 48 14.74 17.80 17.81
CA SER A 48 14.40 17.44 16.43
C SER A 48 13.64 16.12 16.46
N TYR A 49 12.34 16.17 16.16
CA TYR A 49 11.49 14.99 16.05
C TYR A 49 11.89 14.04 14.90
N TYR A 50 12.85 14.45 14.07
CA TYR A 50 13.16 13.78 12.81
C TYR A 50 14.51 13.07 12.79
N ASN A 51 15.25 13.05 13.90
CA ASN A 51 16.58 12.46 13.92
C ASN A 51 16.52 10.95 13.64
N GLY A 52 17.22 10.49 12.60
CA GLY A 52 17.26 9.08 12.18
C GLY A 52 16.21 8.68 11.14
N TYR A 53 15.21 9.52 10.85
CA TYR A 53 14.20 9.26 9.81
C TYR A 53 14.57 9.80 8.42
N ASP A 54 15.84 10.15 8.21
CA ASP A 54 16.40 10.60 6.92
C ASP A 54 16.89 9.46 6.03
N ASN A 55 16.57 8.21 6.40
CA ASN A 55 16.86 7.05 5.58
C ASN A 55 15.76 6.82 4.52
N ALA A 56 16.00 7.30 3.30
CA ALA A 56 15.05 7.13 2.19
C ALA A 56 14.78 5.68 1.77
N SER A 57 15.69 4.74 2.08
CA SER A 57 15.49 3.33 1.74
C SER A 57 14.41 2.65 2.59
N ALA A 58 14.01 3.29 3.71
CA ALA A 58 12.93 2.80 4.56
C ALA A 58 11.57 2.83 3.85
N ALA A 59 11.40 3.71 2.85
CA ALA A 59 10.17 3.82 2.06
C ALA A 59 10.01 2.77 0.93
N LEU A 60 10.93 1.81 0.83
CA LEU A 60 10.95 0.80 -0.24
C LEU A 60 10.37 -0.53 0.22
N GLY A 61 9.81 -1.29 -0.73
CA GLY A 61 9.29 -2.62 -0.46
C GLY A 61 7.92 -2.59 0.22
N PRO A 62 7.45 -3.76 0.71
CA PRO A 62 6.19 -3.86 1.44
C PRO A 62 6.31 -3.23 2.84
N ILE A 63 5.15 -2.95 3.43
CA ILE A 63 5.03 -2.59 4.84
C ILE A 63 5.76 -3.64 5.69
N GLN A 64 6.43 -3.22 6.75
CA GLN A 64 7.16 -4.14 7.62
C GLN A 64 6.26 -4.70 8.73
N SER A 65 6.43 -5.99 9.05
CA SER A 65 5.57 -6.70 10.01
C SER A 65 5.88 -6.43 11.48
N ASP A 66 7.08 -5.94 11.77
CA ASP A 66 7.61 -5.77 13.13
C ASP A 66 8.35 -4.44 13.26
N THR A 67 7.79 -3.50 14.02
CA THR A 67 8.30 -2.16 14.34
C THR A 67 9.31 -2.14 15.47
N SER A 68 9.96 -3.29 15.70
CA SER A 68 10.84 -3.61 16.83
C SER A 68 10.05 -3.91 18.12
N GLY A 69 10.61 -4.80 18.95
CA GLY A 69 9.98 -5.19 20.21
C GLY A 69 8.83 -6.19 20.09
N GLY A 70 8.60 -6.76 18.88
CA GLY A 70 7.53 -7.73 18.66
C GLY A 70 6.15 -7.07 18.48
N TYR A 71 6.14 -5.84 17.96
CA TYR A 71 4.95 -5.06 17.65
C TYR A 71 4.84 -4.88 16.15
N GLY A 72 3.66 -5.02 15.55
CA GLY A 72 3.42 -4.80 14.13
C GLY A 72 2.43 -3.65 13.94
N PRO A 73 2.49 -2.92 12.82
CA PRO A 73 1.58 -1.81 12.56
C PRO A 73 0.12 -2.25 12.66
N ASP A 74 -0.67 -1.46 13.38
CA ASP A 74 -2.12 -1.61 13.52
C ASP A 74 -2.78 -0.23 13.68
N PRO A 75 -4.12 -0.13 13.61
CA PRO A 75 -4.80 1.16 13.65
C PRO A 75 -4.50 2.03 14.87
N PHE A 76 -4.02 1.48 15.97
CA PHE A 76 -3.68 2.21 17.20
C PHE A 76 -2.17 2.30 17.45
N LEU A 77 -1.34 1.59 16.67
CA LEU A 77 0.11 1.57 16.79
C LEU A 77 0.75 1.65 15.40
N PRO A 78 1.30 2.81 15.01
CA PRO A 78 1.85 2.97 13.68
C PRO A 78 3.23 2.31 13.58
N ALA A 79 3.79 2.26 12.36
CA ALA A 79 5.23 2.14 12.22
C ALA A 79 5.91 3.31 12.95
N TRP A 80 7.07 3.06 13.56
CA TRP A 80 7.80 4.09 14.30
C TRP A 80 9.31 3.88 14.29
N ASP A 81 9.83 2.70 13.89
CA ASP A 81 11.26 2.49 13.80
C ASP A 81 11.86 3.32 12.66
N THR A 82 13.02 3.92 12.91
CA THR A 82 13.80 4.69 11.92
C THR A 82 14.20 3.89 10.67
N SER A 83 14.20 2.56 10.72
CA SER A 83 14.44 1.70 9.55
C SER A 83 13.19 1.46 8.70
N GLN A 84 12.01 1.92 9.14
CA GLN A 84 10.71 1.64 8.51
C GLN A 84 10.01 2.88 7.99
N LEU A 85 10.47 4.06 8.41
CA LEU A 85 9.88 5.32 8.02
C LEU A 85 10.92 6.24 7.44
N THR A 86 10.58 6.87 6.34
CA THR A 86 11.27 8.05 5.84
C THR A 86 10.42 9.28 6.10
N ILE A 87 11.05 10.36 6.56
CA ILE A 87 10.39 11.66 6.66
C ILE A 87 10.88 12.60 5.56
N VAL A 88 9.94 13.34 4.96
CA VAL A 88 10.19 14.51 4.12
C VAL A 88 9.71 15.74 4.89
N ALA A 89 10.66 16.53 5.37
CA ALA A 89 10.42 17.78 6.09
C ALA A 89 10.13 18.94 5.11
N PRO A 90 9.64 20.10 5.60
CA PRO A 90 9.44 21.30 4.77
C PRO A 90 10.63 21.66 3.89
N GLY A 91 10.38 21.86 2.59
CA GLY A 91 11.39 22.07 1.56
C GLY A 91 12.10 20.79 1.08
N GLY A 92 11.62 19.62 1.47
CA GLY A 92 12.11 18.32 1.04
C GLY A 92 11.26 17.67 -0.05
N SER A 93 11.79 16.58 -0.61
CA SER A 93 11.07 15.67 -1.49
C SER A 93 11.65 14.26 -1.47
N ILE A 94 10.84 13.27 -1.83
CA ILE A 94 11.29 11.91 -2.17
C ILE A 94 10.66 11.51 -3.49
N THR A 95 11.45 10.93 -4.40
CA THR A 95 10.98 10.37 -5.68
C THR A 95 11.29 8.89 -5.70
N LEU A 96 10.26 8.08 -5.88
CA LEU A 96 10.30 6.64 -5.87
C LEU A 96 9.98 6.09 -7.25
N GLN A 97 10.63 4.98 -7.61
CA GLN A 97 10.29 4.18 -8.77
C GLN A 97 9.45 2.97 -8.33
N MET A 98 8.32 2.73 -8.99
CA MET A 98 7.53 1.52 -8.78
C MET A 98 8.23 0.30 -9.36
N ALA A 99 8.12 -0.86 -8.70
CA ALA A 99 8.67 -2.12 -9.19
C ALA A 99 8.07 -2.53 -10.54
N GLN A 100 6.78 -2.23 -10.74
CA GLN A 100 6.05 -2.38 -11.99
C GLN A 100 5.30 -1.10 -12.31
N PRO A 101 5.14 -0.76 -13.60
CA PRO A 101 4.22 0.29 -14.03
C PRO A 101 2.81 0.08 -13.48
N VAL A 102 2.25 1.10 -12.85
CA VAL A 102 0.88 1.08 -12.37
C VAL A 102 -0.03 1.62 -13.46
N SER A 103 -1.17 0.98 -13.72
CA SER A 103 -2.14 1.49 -14.70
C SER A 103 -2.52 2.94 -14.40
N GLY A 104 -2.58 3.80 -15.42
CA GLY A 104 -2.96 5.20 -15.26
C GLY A 104 -4.41 5.40 -14.78
N ASN A 105 -5.27 4.38 -14.91
CA ASN A 105 -6.61 4.36 -14.31
C ASN A 105 -6.66 3.60 -12.98
N GLY A 106 -5.50 3.18 -12.45
CA GLY A 106 -5.35 2.45 -11.20
C GLY A 106 -5.32 3.37 -9.98
N MET A 107 -4.88 2.78 -8.87
CA MET A 107 -4.69 3.48 -7.60
C MET A 107 -3.30 3.20 -7.04
N LEU A 108 -2.78 4.14 -6.24
CA LEU A 108 -1.59 3.95 -5.41
C LEU A 108 -1.98 4.01 -3.93
N GLY A 109 -1.72 2.96 -3.17
CA GLY A 109 -1.80 2.95 -1.72
C GLY A 109 -0.55 3.58 -1.12
N VAL A 110 -0.74 4.51 -0.19
CA VAL A 110 0.32 5.19 0.56
C VAL A 110 0.13 4.88 2.04
N PHE A 111 1.15 4.27 2.63
CA PHE A 111 1.18 3.85 4.04
C PHE A 111 2.11 4.77 4.82
N THR A 112 1.62 5.27 5.94
CA THR A 112 2.27 6.30 6.76
C THR A 112 2.23 5.90 8.24
N ASP A 113 2.81 6.74 9.10
CA ASP A 113 2.86 6.55 10.55
C ASP A 113 1.57 6.97 11.30
N VAL A 114 0.43 6.96 10.61
CA VAL A 114 -0.84 7.36 11.21
C VAL A 114 -1.37 6.29 12.15
N ALA A 115 -1.68 6.70 13.37
CA ALA A 115 -2.42 5.90 14.32
C ALA A 115 -3.56 6.68 14.98
N ILE A 116 -4.66 5.97 15.20
CA ILE A 116 -5.89 6.46 15.80
C ILE A 116 -5.73 6.55 17.32
N ASN A 117 -6.29 7.59 17.91
CA ASN A 117 -6.37 7.75 19.36
C ASN A 117 -7.26 6.68 19.98
N ASN A 118 -6.68 5.91 20.91
CA ASN A 118 -7.43 5.03 21.79
C ASN A 118 -8.08 5.81 22.95
N VAL A 119 -9.38 5.62 23.17
CA VAL A 119 -10.12 6.19 24.31
C VAL A 119 -10.53 5.15 25.36
N SER A 120 -10.26 3.86 25.13
CA SER A 120 -10.56 2.80 26.09
C SER A 120 -9.69 2.92 27.34
N THR A 121 -10.33 2.92 28.51
CA THR A 121 -9.67 3.00 29.83
C THR A 121 -9.84 1.72 30.66
N THR A 122 -10.55 0.72 30.15
CA THR A 122 -10.78 -0.54 30.85
C THR A 122 -9.65 -1.53 30.52
N VAL A 123 -8.84 -1.88 31.52
CA VAL A 123 -7.77 -2.87 31.35
C VAL A 123 -8.35 -4.21 30.85
N GLY A 124 -7.73 -4.76 29.81
CA GLY A 124 -8.15 -6.01 29.18
C GLY A 124 -9.28 -5.86 28.15
N SER A 125 -9.84 -4.66 27.95
CA SER A 125 -10.74 -4.41 26.81
C SER A 125 -9.95 -4.18 25.52
N GLU A 126 -10.62 -4.31 24.37
CA GLU A 126 -10.07 -3.82 23.11
C GLU A 126 -9.90 -2.28 23.15
N PRO A 127 -8.89 -1.73 22.45
CA PRO A 127 -8.83 -0.30 22.20
C PRO A 127 -10.04 0.13 21.36
N GLN A 128 -10.43 1.38 21.52
CA GLN A 128 -11.57 1.97 20.82
C GLN A 128 -11.22 3.37 20.35
N ALA A 129 -11.62 3.73 19.13
CA ALA A 129 -11.51 5.08 18.62
C ALA A 129 -12.48 6.04 19.34
N SER A 130 -12.14 7.33 19.34
CA SER A 130 -13.07 8.40 19.72
C SER A 130 -14.22 8.56 18.70
N THR A 131 -15.24 9.34 19.08
CA THR A 131 -16.30 9.80 18.16
C THR A 131 -16.40 11.33 18.21
N PRO A 132 -15.91 12.07 17.20
CA PRO A 132 -15.27 11.57 15.98
C PRO A 132 -13.90 10.93 16.24
N ALA A 133 -13.48 10.02 15.36
CA ALA A 133 -12.14 9.45 15.35
C ALA A 133 -11.09 10.57 15.16
N SER A 134 -9.95 10.40 15.81
CA SER A 134 -8.83 11.35 15.81
C SER A 134 -7.51 10.59 15.87
N THR A 135 -6.39 11.25 15.57
CA THR A 135 -5.06 10.62 15.52
C THR A 135 -4.12 11.10 16.63
N LEU A 136 -3.09 10.30 16.90
CA LEU A 136 -2.06 10.60 17.91
C LEU A 136 -1.14 11.78 17.50
N SER A 137 -0.99 12.00 16.19
CA SER A 137 -0.18 13.05 15.58
C SER A 137 -0.96 13.79 14.49
N PRO A 138 -0.55 15.02 14.13
CA PRO A 138 -1.04 15.67 12.91
C PRO A 138 -0.80 14.77 11.70
N PHE A 139 -1.71 14.82 10.72
CA PHE A 139 -1.59 13.99 9.53
C PHE A 139 -0.35 14.33 8.71
N PRO A 140 0.31 13.31 8.13
CA PRO A 140 1.23 13.51 7.04
C PRO A 140 0.52 14.19 5.86
N GLU A 141 1.23 15.11 5.21
CA GLU A 141 0.75 15.82 4.03
C GLU A 141 1.88 16.02 3.01
N ALA A 142 1.55 15.89 1.73
CA ALA A 142 2.49 16.16 0.64
C ALA A 142 1.76 16.60 -0.63
N ILE A 143 2.43 17.41 -1.46
CA ILE A 143 2.06 17.51 -2.88
C ILE A 143 2.57 16.24 -3.56
N VAL A 144 1.65 15.45 -4.08
CA VAL A 144 1.95 14.19 -4.79
C VAL A 144 1.96 14.45 -6.29
N SER A 145 3.03 14.05 -6.96
CA SER A 145 3.11 14.07 -8.42
C SER A 145 3.52 12.70 -8.94
N VAL A 146 3.05 12.33 -10.12
CA VAL A 146 3.30 11.03 -10.75
C VAL A 146 3.83 11.20 -12.17
N GLY A 147 4.59 10.23 -12.68
CA GLY A 147 5.11 10.25 -14.04
C GLY A 147 5.24 8.86 -14.62
N ASP A 148 5.34 8.78 -15.95
CA ASP A 148 5.53 7.54 -16.72
C ASP A 148 7.01 7.15 -16.88
N GLY A 149 7.90 7.72 -16.05
CA GLY A 149 9.35 7.51 -16.13
C GLY A 149 10.05 8.35 -17.19
N SER A 150 9.33 9.09 -18.03
CA SER A 150 9.93 10.00 -19.01
C SER A 150 10.71 11.12 -18.33
N LYS A 151 11.81 11.53 -18.97
CA LYS A 151 12.66 12.64 -18.52
C LYS A 151 12.70 13.76 -19.53
N ASN A 152 12.81 15.00 -19.05
CA ASN A 152 13.07 16.17 -19.88
C ASN A 152 14.54 16.17 -20.38
N ALA A 153 14.90 17.14 -21.22
CA ALA A 153 16.27 17.27 -21.75
C ALA A 153 17.34 17.54 -20.66
N GLY A 154 16.94 18.03 -19.49
CA GLY A 154 17.80 18.23 -18.32
C GLY A 154 17.99 16.97 -17.48
N GLY A 155 17.27 15.89 -17.76
CA GLY A 155 17.33 14.63 -17.02
C GLY A 155 16.36 14.52 -15.84
N ASP A 156 15.52 15.53 -15.60
CA ASP A 156 14.49 15.48 -14.56
C ASP A 156 13.26 14.72 -15.07
N TYR A 157 12.58 14.01 -14.18
CA TYR A 157 11.32 13.34 -14.51
C TYR A 157 10.23 14.36 -14.87
N ILE A 158 9.45 14.03 -15.90
CA ILE A 158 8.26 14.80 -16.25
C ILE A 158 7.13 14.29 -15.35
N LEU A 159 6.74 15.12 -14.38
CA LEU A 159 5.76 14.77 -13.37
C LEU A 159 4.46 15.56 -13.58
N VAL A 160 3.33 14.91 -13.35
CA VAL A 160 1.99 15.49 -13.34
C VAL A 160 1.49 15.52 -11.89
N PRO A 161 1.16 16.69 -11.35
CA PRO A 161 0.65 16.78 -9.98
C PRO A 161 -0.75 16.19 -9.88
N LEU A 162 -0.98 15.37 -8.85
CA LEU A 162 -2.32 14.95 -8.44
C LEU A 162 -3.00 16.08 -7.66
N ASN A 163 -4.33 15.98 -7.49
CA ASN A 163 -5.13 16.96 -6.74
C ASN A 163 -4.92 18.44 -7.17
N GLY A 164 -4.62 18.66 -8.46
CA GLY A 164 -4.34 19.99 -9.00
C GLY A 164 -3.07 20.66 -8.42
N GLY A 165 -2.16 19.89 -7.82
CA GLY A 165 -0.97 20.41 -7.15
C GLY A 165 -1.19 20.89 -5.71
N ASN A 166 -2.38 20.66 -5.15
CA ASN A 166 -2.63 20.91 -3.73
C ASN A 166 -2.13 19.74 -2.89
N PRO A 167 -1.71 19.99 -1.63
CA PRO A 167 -1.36 18.92 -0.70
C PRO A 167 -2.48 17.90 -0.54
N ILE A 168 -2.09 16.64 -0.39
CA ILE A 168 -2.97 15.52 -0.05
C ILE A 168 -2.66 15.12 1.39
N THR A 169 -3.71 14.96 2.19
CA THR A 169 -3.62 14.47 3.56
C THR A 169 -3.73 12.95 3.59
N PHE A 170 -2.83 12.31 4.32
CA PHE A 170 -2.82 10.86 4.52
C PHE A 170 -3.36 10.58 5.92
N GLU A 171 -4.65 10.23 6.02
CA GLU A 171 -5.37 10.15 7.30
C GLU A 171 -5.71 8.72 7.76
N ASN A 172 -5.55 7.74 6.87
CA ASN A 172 -5.92 6.36 7.14
C ASN A 172 -4.76 5.63 7.81
N PRO A 173 -5.01 4.87 8.87
CA PRO A 173 -3.97 4.10 9.51
C PRO A 173 -3.57 2.88 8.69
N THR A 174 -2.44 2.29 9.06
CA THR A 174 -1.95 1.02 8.53
C THR A 174 -2.32 -0.14 9.46
N ASN A 175 -2.68 -1.30 8.89
CA ASN A 175 -2.91 -2.53 9.63
C ASN A 175 -2.20 -3.70 8.95
N TYR A 176 -1.15 -4.22 9.59
CA TYR A 176 -0.35 -5.29 8.99
C TYR A 176 -1.01 -6.66 9.10
N TYR A 177 -1.67 -6.97 10.22
CA TYR A 177 -2.28 -8.27 10.47
C TYR A 177 -3.80 -8.17 10.62
N THR A 178 -4.54 -9.11 10.04
CA THR A 178 -6.00 -9.18 10.19
C THR A 178 -6.44 -9.91 11.46
N ASN A 179 -5.50 -10.46 12.22
CA ASN A 179 -5.78 -11.30 13.39
C ASN A 179 -4.84 -11.07 14.57
N SER A 180 -4.25 -9.87 14.71
CA SER A 180 -3.51 -9.53 15.93
C SER A 180 -4.44 -9.55 17.14
N LEU A 181 -3.88 -9.89 18.30
CA LEU A 181 -4.61 -9.80 19.58
C LEU A 181 -4.13 -8.61 20.35
N VAL A 182 -5.07 -7.77 20.74
CA VAL A 182 -4.74 -6.43 21.22
C VAL A 182 -5.57 -6.06 22.44
N SER A 183 -4.99 -5.34 23.39
CA SER A 183 -5.69 -5.00 24.63
C SER A 183 -5.14 -3.75 25.30
N VAL A 184 -6.00 -3.07 26.07
CA VAL A 184 -5.58 -1.96 26.94
C VAL A 184 -4.86 -2.51 28.16
N GLN A 185 -3.70 -1.95 28.49
CA GLN A 185 -2.97 -2.26 29.71
C GLN A 185 -2.94 -1.09 30.69
N SER A 186 -2.76 -1.42 31.97
CA SER A 186 -2.59 -0.42 33.03
C SER A 186 -1.25 0.28 32.89
N GLY A 187 -1.27 1.61 32.85
CA GLY A 187 -0.09 2.47 32.89
C GLY A 187 -0.48 3.94 32.98
N PRO A 188 0.49 4.85 33.20
CA PRO A 188 0.22 6.28 33.15
C PRO A 188 -0.33 6.65 31.77
N GLY A 189 -1.61 7.01 31.72
CA GLY A 189 -2.32 7.36 30.48
C GLY A 189 -3.07 6.24 29.76
N TYR A 190 -3.20 5.04 30.34
CA TYR A 190 -3.78 3.84 29.69
C TYR A 190 -3.22 3.61 28.28
N TYR A 191 -2.14 2.84 28.20
CA TYR A 191 -1.51 2.55 26.91
C TYR A 191 -2.02 1.24 26.32
N TYR A 192 -2.08 1.21 25.01
CA TYR A 192 -2.43 0.07 24.19
C TYR A 192 -1.24 -0.88 24.06
N VAL A 193 -1.49 -2.19 24.10
CA VAL A 193 -0.46 -3.22 23.87
C VAL A 193 -0.99 -4.28 22.91
N GLN A 194 -0.20 -4.56 21.88
CA GLN A 194 -0.38 -5.75 21.06
C GLN A 194 0.16 -6.95 21.84
N SER A 195 -0.75 -7.82 22.27
CA SER A 195 -0.43 -8.98 23.12
C SER A 195 0.17 -10.15 22.32
N SER A 196 -0.11 -10.21 21.02
CA SER A 196 0.56 -11.10 20.07
C SER A 196 0.46 -10.55 18.66
N LEU A 197 1.54 -10.65 17.90
CA LEU A 197 1.48 -10.48 16.44
C LEU A 197 0.51 -11.48 15.84
N GLY A 198 -0.27 -11.03 14.87
CA GLY A 198 -1.07 -11.91 14.04
C GLY A 198 -0.21 -12.85 13.20
N THR A 199 -0.88 -13.78 12.53
CA THR A 199 -0.26 -14.72 11.58
C THR A 199 -0.82 -14.58 10.17
N GLN A 200 -1.90 -13.81 10.02
CA GLN A 200 -2.55 -13.56 8.73
C GLN A 200 -2.27 -12.11 8.34
N PRO A 201 -1.36 -11.86 7.39
CA PRO A 201 -1.12 -10.51 6.92
C PRO A 201 -2.37 -10.00 6.21
N ALA A 202 -2.63 -8.70 6.36
CA ALA A 202 -3.57 -7.98 5.52
C ALA A 202 -3.01 -7.86 4.10
N ASP A 203 -3.91 -7.67 3.14
CA ASP A 203 -3.56 -7.42 1.76
C ASP A 203 -3.25 -5.93 1.57
N TRP A 204 -1.96 -5.59 1.53
CA TRP A 204 -1.50 -4.22 1.28
C TRP A 204 -1.67 -3.78 -0.18
N THR A 205 -2.09 -4.67 -1.08
CA THR A 205 -2.44 -4.34 -2.47
C THR A 205 -3.94 -4.11 -2.64
N LYS A 206 -4.77 -4.44 -1.63
CA LYS A 206 -6.22 -4.21 -1.65
C LYS A 206 -6.56 -2.77 -1.22
N PRO A 207 -7.22 -1.97 -2.07
CA PRO A 207 -7.66 -0.63 -1.70
C PRO A 207 -8.63 -0.56 -0.52
N PHE A 208 -8.35 0.34 0.42
CA PHE A 208 -9.33 0.81 1.40
C PHE A 208 -9.92 2.14 0.91
N LEU A 209 -11.23 2.14 0.62
CA LEU A 209 -11.94 3.30 0.08
C LEU A 209 -12.60 4.19 1.15
N GLY A 210 -12.45 3.81 2.43
CA GLY A 210 -12.91 4.61 3.56
C GLY A 210 -11.94 5.73 3.92
N ASN A 211 -12.28 6.44 4.98
CA ASN A 211 -11.50 7.55 5.54
C ASN A 211 -11.46 7.43 7.08
N LEU A 212 -10.84 8.40 7.76
CA LEU A 212 -10.76 8.37 9.22
C LEU A 212 -12.15 8.26 9.89
N ALA A 213 -13.18 8.88 9.31
CA ALA A 213 -14.54 8.82 9.86
C ALA A 213 -15.18 7.44 9.72
N SER A 214 -14.66 6.55 8.88
CA SER A 214 -15.07 5.14 8.82
C SER A 214 -14.80 4.42 10.15
N PHE A 215 -13.89 4.92 10.98
CA PHE A 215 -13.49 4.30 12.24
C PHE A 215 -14.13 4.94 13.49
N ASN A 216 -15.13 5.82 13.33
CA ASN A 216 -15.78 6.54 14.43
C ASN A 216 -16.34 5.58 15.49
N GLY A 217 -15.76 5.59 16.69
CA GLY A 217 -16.19 4.77 17.81
C GLY A 217 -15.94 3.27 17.65
N GLU A 218 -15.18 2.84 16.63
CA GLU A 218 -14.90 1.43 16.39
C GLU A 218 -13.85 0.88 17.39
N THR A 219 -14.05 -0.36 17.80
CA THR A 219 -13.03 -1.19 18.45
C THR A 219 -12.06 -1.76 17.42
N TYR A 220 -10.90 -2.29 17.85
CA TYR A 220 -9.95 -2.92 16.92
C TYR A 220 -10.61 -4.02 16.06
N SER A 221 -11.39 -4.91 16.66
CA SER A 221 -12.06 -5.98 15.90
C SER A 221 -13.05 -5.45 14.86
N GLN A 222 -13.74 -4.34 15.16
CA GLN A 222 -14.60 -3.66 14.20
C GLN A 222 -13.79 -3.00 13.08
N MET A 223 -12.66 -2.35 13.40
CA MET A 223 -11.77 -1.75 12.39
C MET A 223 -11.22 -2.80 11.43
N VAL A 224 -10.83 -3.98 11.93
CA VAL A 224 -10.40 -5.11 11.07
C VAL A 224 -11.51 -5.53 10.12
N ALA A 225 -12.77 -5.57 10.58
CA ALA A 225 -13.91 -5.86 9.72
C ALA A 225 -14.18 -4.74 8.70
N THR A 226 -14.05 -3.48 9.10
CA THR A 226 -14.20 -2.29 8.24
C THR A 226 -13.11 -2.22 7.16
N LEU A 227 -11.89 -2.63 7.49
CA LEU A 227 -10.79 -2.77 6.54
C LEU A 227 -11.00 -3.92 5.55
N ASP A 228 -11.84 -4.90 5.87
CA ASP A 228 -12.17 -6.06 5.03
C ASP A 228 -10.92 -6.75 4.45
N GLY A 229 -9.88 -6.91 5.28
CA GLY A 229 -8.61 -7.51 4.87
C GLY A 229 -7.65 -6.60 4.10
N SER A 230 -7.99 -5.34 3.82
CA SER A 230 -7.01 -4.33 3.37
C SER A 230 -6.03 -3.99 4.49
N ALA A 231 -4.78 -3.65 4.12
CA ALA A 231 -3.82 -3.08 5.08
C ALA A 231 -4.09 -1.60 5.43
N GLY A 232 -5.15 -0.99 4.90
CA GLY A 232 -5.50 0.41 5.16
C GLY A 232 -4.74 1.37 4.24
N GLY A 233 -4.19 2.43 4.83
CA GLY A 233 -3.50 3.50 4.09
C GLY A 233 -4.45 4.38 3.26
N THR A 234 -3.87 5.40 2.63
CA THR A 234 -4.61 6.34 1.78
C THR A 234 -4.39 5.99 0.31
N TRP A 235 -5.47 5.80 -0.44
CA TRP A 235 -5.43 5.34 -1.82
C TRP A 235 -5.69 6.48 -2.81
N LEU A 236 -4.68 6.77 -3.64
CA LEU A 236 -4.68 7.87 -4.61
C LEU A 236 -5.18 7.38 -5.96
N ASN A 237 -6.18 8.06 -6.53
CA ASN A 237 -6.66 7.78 -7.89
C ASN A 237 -5.76 8.44 -8.94
N LEU A 238 -5.23 7.63 -9.86
CA LEU A 238 -4.27 8.08 -10.87
C LEU A 238 -4.91 8.62 -12.15
N ALA A 239 -6.21 8.38 -12.37
CA ALA A 239 -6.89 8.72 -13.61
C ALA A 239 -6.79 10.22 -13.96
N SER A 240 -6.74 11.08 -12.92
CA SER A 240 -6.61 12.52 -13.09
C SER A 240 -5.28 12.97 -13.70
N ALA A 241 -4.24 12.14 -13.66
CA ALA A 241 -2.94 12.45 -14.25
C ALA A 241 -2.96 12.38 -15.79
N GLY A 242 -3.93 11.69 -16.39
CA GLY A 242 -4.02 11.54 -17.86
C GLY A 242 -2.89 10.71 -18.47
N LEU A 243 -2.12 9.99 -17.65
CA LEU A 243 -1.07 9.06 -18.08
C LEU A 243 -1.67 7.69 -18.39
N SER A 244 -1.06 6.91 -19.29
CA SER A 244 -1.47 5.52 -19.51
C SER A 244 -0.95 4.58 -18.43
N GLN A 245 0.20 4.91 -17.85
CA GLN A 245 0.84 4.21 -16.75
C GLN A 245 1.63 5.18 -15.87
N VAL A 246 1.93 4.77 -14.65
CA VAL A 246 2.73 5.50 -13.67
C VAL A 246 3.89 4.62 -13.22
N ASP A 247 5.11 5.09 -13.46
CA ASP A 247 6.35 4.39 -13.12
C ASP A 247 7.08 5.07 -11.95
N VAL A 248 6.82 6.37 -11.75
CA VAL A 248 7.44 7.17 -10.70
C VAL A 248 6.40 7.96 -9.93
N VAL A 249 6.61 8.07 -8.62
CA VAL A 249 5.83 8.92 -7.72
C VAL A 249 6.78 9.81 -6.92
N GLN A 250 6.40 11.07 -6.76
CA GLN A 250 7.12 12.04 -5.94
C GLN A 250 6.19 12.58 -4.86
N PHE A 251 6.69 12.60 -3.63
CA PHE A 251 6.10 13.33 -2.52
C PHE A 251 6.98 14.52 -2.22
N SER A 252 6.40 15.72 -2.22
CA SER A 252 7.12 16.96 -1.95
C SER A 252 6.41 17.78 -0.88
N VAL A 253 7.19 18.39 0.00
CA VAL A 253 6.70 19.28 1.04
C VAL A 253 7.25 20.68 0.77
N PRO A 254 6.41 21.68 0.45
CA PRO A 254 6.88 23.02 0.14
C PRO A 254 7.73 23.64 1.26
N THR A 255 8.65 24.53 0.88
CA THR A 255 9.39 25.32 1.87
C THR A 255 8.43 26.18 2.69
N GLY A 256 8.57 26.17 4.01
CA GLY A 256 7.71 26.92 4.92
C GLY A 256 6.36 26.27 5.23
N ALA A 257 6.10 25.04 4.73
CA ALA A 257 4.95 24.25 5.15
C ALA A 257 4.98 24.00 6.66
N THR A 258 3.79 23.91 7.28
CA THR A 258 3.62 23.57 8.69
C THR A 258 3.42 22.07 8.93
N TYR A 259 3.48 21.29 7.86
CA TYR A 259 3.32 19.84 7.84
C TYR A 259 4.59 19.18 7.30
N HIS A 260 4.66 17.86 7.43
CA HIS A 260 5.68 17.02 6.85
C HIS A 260 5.03 15.77 6.27
N MET A 261 5.78 14.97 5.52
CA MET A 261 5.35 13.66 5.06
C MET A 261 6.14 12.58 5.78
N THR A 262 5.46 11.58 6.32
CA THR A 262 6.05 10.32 6.78
C THR A 262 5.65 9.24 5.78
N LEU A 263 6.58 8.36 5.42
CA LEU A 263 6.36 7.35 4.41
C LEU A 263 6.95 6.02 4.85
N ASP A 264 6.10 5.02 4.99
CA ASP A 264 6.47 3.62 5.24
C ASP A 264 6.60 2.89 3.90
N SER A 265 5.53 2.91 3.09
CA SER A 265 5.50 2.15 1.85
C SER A 265 4.53 2.76 0.85
N VAL A 266 4.77 2.46 -0.44
CA VAL A 266 3.84 2.73 -1.54
C VAL A 266 3.58 1.40 -2.24
N ALA A 267 2.30 1.07 -2.44
CA ALA A 267 1.86 -0.12 -3.15
C ALA A 267 0.83 0.19 -4.23
N ALA A 268 0.66 -0.72 -5.18
CA ALA A 268 -0.44 -0.71 -6.14
C ALA A 268 -1.21 -2.03 -6.07
N PRO A 269 -2.48 -2.07 -6.51
CA PRO A 269 -3.20 -3.32 -6.67
C PRO A 269 -2.52 -4.16 -7.75
N GLU A 270 -2.44 -5.47 -7.53
CA GLU A 270 -1.94 -6.37 -8.57
C GLU A 270 -2.75 -6.16 -9.86
N PRO A 271 -2.10 -6.04 -11.04
CA PRO A 271 -2.80 -5.97 -12.31
C PRO A 271 -3.66 -7.24 -12.44
N ASN A 272 -4.98 -7.06 -12.47
CA ASN A 272 -5.95 -8.15 -12.47
C ASN A 272 -5.51 -9.26 -13.44
N ALA A 273 -5.01 -10.39 -12.91
CA ALA A 273 -4.46 -11.48 -13.72
C ALA A 273 -5.48 -12.03 -14.73
N LEU A 274 -6.78 -11.78 -14.51
CA LEU A 274 -7.87 -12.09 -15.42
C LEU A 274 -7.74 -11.40 -16.79
N GLU A 275 -7.19 -10.19 -16.87
CA GLU A 275 -6.93 -9.52 -18.15
C GLU A 275 -5.85 -10.26 -18.95
N LEU A 276 -4.80 -10.74 -18.28
CA LEU A 276 -3.75 -11.53 -18.92
C LEU A 276 -4.25 -12.90 -19.38
N VAL A 277 -5.07 -13.59 -18.57
CA VAL A 277 -5.65 -14.88 -18.93
C VAL A 277 -6.62 -14.73 -20.12
N GLY A 278 -7.41 -13.66 -20.15
CA GLY A 278 -8.30 -13.33 -21.27
C GLY A 278 -7.55 -13.19 -22.59
N LEU A 279 -6.43 -12.46 -22.61
CA LEU A 279 -5.59 -12.31 -23.79
C LEU A 279 -4.94 -13.63 -24.23
N GLY A 280 -4.51 -14.46 -23.28
CA GLY A 280 -3.93 -15.78 -23.58
C GLY A 280 -4.92 -16.74 -24.25
N ILE A 281 -6.19 -16.75 -23.81
CA ILE A 281 -7.24 -17.59 -24.41
C ILE A 281 -7.57 -17.11 -25.83
N VAL A 282 -7.67 -15.80 -26.05
CA VAL A 282 -7.94 -15.23 -27.38
C VAL A 282 -6.79 -15.52 -28.35
N ALA A 283 -5.54 -15.37 -27.90
CA ALA A 283 -4.36 -15.69 -28.71
C ALA A 283 -4.32 -17.18 -29.11
N MET A 284 -4.63 -18.10 -28.18
CA MET A 284 -4.71 -19.54 -28.50
C MET A 284 -5.88 -19.88 -29.44
N ALA A 285 -7.02 -19.21 -29.30
CA ALA A 285 -8.18 -19.42 -30.18
C ALA A 285 -7.94 -18.91 -31.60
N LEU A 286 -7.09 -17.88 -31.77
CA LEU A 286 -6.77 -17.27 -33.07
C LEU A 286 -5.54 -17.87 -33.76
N MET A 287 -4.78 -18.76 -33.10
CA MET A 287 -3.67 -19.45 -33.77
C MET A 287 -4.22 -20.38 -34.88
N PRO A 288 -3.83 -20.17 -36.15
CA PRO A 288 -4.32 -21.00 -37.24
C PRO A 288 -3.88 -22.44 -37.01
N ARG A 289 -4.86 -23.35 -36.93
CA ARG A 289 -4.64 -24.81 -36.92
C ARG A 289 -3.83 -25.19 -38.15
N ARG A 290 -2.50 -25.21 -38.03
CA ARG A 290 -1.62 -25.62 -39.13
C ARG A 290 -2.01 -27.05 -39.51
N ALA A 291 -2.47 -27.16 -40.76
CA ALA A 291 -3.02 -28.35 -41.36
C ALA A 291 -2.07 -29.54 -41.17
N ARG A 292 -2.64 -30.67 -40.74
CA ARG A 292 -1.96 -31.97 -40.71
C ARG A 292 -1.36 -32.26 -42.08
N TRP A 293 -0.04 -32.34 -42.13
CA TRP A 293 0.69 -32.86 -43.27
C TRP A 293 0.24 -34.31 -43.50
N ARG A 294 -0.38 -34.59 -44.65
CA ARG A 294 -0.64 -35.95 -45.12
C ARG A 294 0.69 -36.53 -45.56
N LEU A 295 1.21 -37.51 -44.82
CA LEU A 295 2.22 -38.42 -45.33
C LEU A 295 1.52 -39.44 -46.24
N LEU A 296 1.97 -39.51 -47.49
CA LEU A 296 1.67 -40.55 -48.47
C LEU A 296 2.39 -41.84 -48.09
#